data_AF-A0A932JUN7-F1
#
_entry.id   AF-A0A932JUN7-F1
#
_cell.length_a   1.000
_cell.length_b   1.000
_cell.length_c   1.000
_cell.angle_alpha   90.00
_cell.angle_beta   90.00
_cell.angle_gamma   90.00
#
_symmetry.space_group_name_H-M   'P 1'
#
loop_
_entity.id
_entity.type
_entity.pdbx_description
1 polymer ?
#
loop_
_entity_poly.entity_id
_entity_poly.type
_entity_poly.pdbx_seq_one_letter_code
_entity_poly.pdbx_strand_id
1 'polypeptide(L)'
;MTTRQAIDEMVQRIVARFDPEKVILFGSQARGDAGPDSDVDILVVMPVTNDERREKRVKIRAALDDISIPKDVFVISPRELEIHGHIPGTLGRAAQRDGKVLYERTH
;
A
#
# COMPACT_ATOMS: atom_id res chain seq x y z
N MET A 1 12.78 10.85 -12.22
CA MET A 1 12.57 9.94 -11.08
C MET A 1 12.07 8.63 -11.65
N THR A 2 12.74 7.51 -11.34
CA THR A 2 12.27 6.20 -11.82
C THR A 2 11.10 5.71 -10.95
N THR A 3 10.30 4.78 -11.46
CA THR A 3 9.18 4.17 -10.71
C THR A 3 9.63 3.62 -9.36
N ARG A 4 10.81 2.98 -9.32
CA ARG A 4 11.36 2.45 -8.07
C ARG A 4 11.71 3.54 -7.05
N GLN A 5 12.36 4.62 -7.49
CA GLN A 5 12.65 5.75 -6.61
C GLN A 5 11.37 6.38 -6.05
N ALA A 6 10.31 6.43 -6.87
CA ALA A 6 9.01 6.91 -6.43
C ALA A 6 8.33 6.02 -5.42
N ILE A 7 8.39 4.70 -5.62
CA ILE A 7 7.87 3.74 -4.65
C ILE A 7 8.61 3.89 -3.31
N ASP A 8 9.94 3.97 -3.33
CA ASP A 8 10.74 4.11 -2.11
C ASP A 8 10.40 5.42 -1.37
N GLU A 9 10.24 6.52 -2.09
CA GLU A 9 9.84 7.81 -1.50
C GLU A 9 8.41 7.79 -0.94
N MET A 10 7.47 7.13 -1.64
CA MET A 10 6.12 6.92 -1.13
C MET A 10 6.13 6.17 0.20
N VAL A 11 6.86 5.06 0.27
CA VAL A 11 6.98 4.25 1.49
C VAL A 11 7.56 5.07 2.62
N GLN A 12 8.65 5.80 2.40
CA GLN A 12 9.28 6.63 3.43
C GLN A 12 8.31 7.68 4.00
N ARG A 13 7.54 8.36 3.14
CA ARG A 13 6.56 9.36 3.58
C ARG A 13 5.39 8.74 4.35
N ILE A 14 4.93 7.57 3.91
CA ILE A 14 3.87 6.82 4.63
C ILE A 14 4.39 6.45 6.02
N VAL A 15 5.58 5.84 6.09
CA VAL A 15 6.19 5.40 7.35
C VAL A 15 6.39 6.57 8.31
N ALA A 16 6.98 7.66 7.85
CA ALA A 16 7.29 8.81 8.70
C ALA A 16 6.05 9.55 9.24
N ARG A 17 4.91 9.55 8.52
CA ARG A 17 3.72 10.33 8.89
C ARG A 17 2.60 9.53 9.53
N PHE A 18 2.50 8.25 9.19
CA PHE A 18 1.35 7.42 9.56
C PHE A 18 1.71 6.24 10.44
N ASP A 19 3.00 5.94 10.59
CA ASP A 19 3.50 4.84 11.41
C ASP A 19 2.71 3.54 11.15
N PRO A 20 2.77 2.97 9.94
CA PRO A 20 2.08 1.73 9.59
C PRO A 20 2.82 0.51 10.16
N GLU A 21 2.12 -0.60 10.28
CA GLU A 21 2.74 -1.89 10.61
C GLU A 21 3.40 -2.50 9.37
N LYS A 22 2.74 -2.44 8.21
CA LYS A 22 3.29 -2.94 6.94
C LYS A 22 2.91 -2.04 5.77
N VAL A 23 3.77 -1.98 4.77
CA VAL A 23 3.48 -1.39 3.46
C VAL A 23 3.80 -2.43 2.40
N ILE A 24 2.81 -2.78 1.60
CA ILE A 24 2.89 -3.86 0.61
C ILE A 24 2.58 -3.27 -0.76
N LEU A 25 3.50 -3.43 -1.71
CA LEU A 25 3.24 -3.19 -3.13
C LEU A 25 2.54 -4.40 -3.70
N PHE A 26 1.44 -4.23 -4.41
CA PHE A 26 0.76 -5.32 -5.09
C PHE A 26 0.39 -4.92 -6.52
N GLY A 27 -0.47 -5.71 -7.18
CA GLY A 27 -0.90 -5.40 -8.55
C GLY A 27 0.15 -5.72 -9.62
N SER A 28 0.03 -5.07 -10.78
CA SER A 28 0.88 -5.31 -11.95
C SER A 28 2.35 -4.95 -11.69
N GLN A 29 2.61 -3.90 -10.90
CA GLN A 29 3.96 -3.49 -10.50
C GLN A 29 4.67 -4.55 -9.66
N ALA A 30 3.95 -5.26 -8.78
CA ALA A 30 4.54 -6.34 -8.00
C ALA A 30 4.87 -7.57 -8.87
N ARG A 31 3.99 -7.90 -9.84
CA ARG A 31 4.13 -9.04 -10.76
C ARG A 31 5.20 -8.85 -11.85
N GLY A 32 5.61 -7.61 -12.13
CA GLY A 32 6.64 -7.31 -13.14
C GLY A 32 6.09 -7.16 -14.56
N ASP A 33 4.78 -7.26 -14.76
CA ASP A 33 4.10 -7.04 -16.04
C ASP A 33 3.70 -5.56 -16.25
N ALA A 34 4.14 -4.67 -15.35
CA ALA A 34 3.79 -3.26 -15.40
C ALA A 34 4.46 -2.54 -16.58
N GLY A 35 3.64 -1.87 -17.39
CA GLY A 35 4.09 -0.90 -18.38
C GLY A 35 4.45 0.45 -17.75
N PRO A 36 5.03 1.38 -18.54
CA PRO A 36 5.43 2.71 -18.07
C PRO A 36 4.27 3.56 -17.52
N ASP A 37 3.02 3.27 -17.92
CA ASP A 37 1.81 3.98 -17.47
C ASP A 37 1.03 3.22 -16.39
N SER A 38 1.57 2.13 -15.84
CA SER A 38 0.84 1.30 -14.86
C SER A 38 0.79 1.96 -13.48
N ASP A 39 -0.41 2.02 -12.92
CA ASP A 39 -0.67 2.46 -11.54
C ASP A 39 0.17 1.67 -10.51
N VAL A 40 0.63 2.38 -9.48
CA VAL A 40 1.31 1.80 -8.32
C VAL A 40 0.27 1.50 -7.23
N ASP A 41 -0.05 0.22 -7.06
CA ASP A 41 -0.98 -0.25 -6.02
C ASP A 41 -0.25 -0.49 -4.68
N ILE A 42 -0.57 0.31 -3.66
CA ILE A 42 0.02 0.22 -2.33
C ILE A 42 -1.04 -0.13 -1.30
N LEU A 43 -0.81 -1.20 -0.54
CA LEU A 43 -1.60 -1.57 0.62
C LEU A 43 -0.85 -1.16 1.90
N VAL A 44 -1.45 -0.26 2.65
CA VAL A 44 -0.95 0.18 3.96
C VAL A 44 -1.72 -0.56 5.05
N VAL A 45 -0.99 -1.30 5.86
CA VAL A 45 -1.51 -2.07 6.99
C VAL A 45 -1.23 -1.30 8.26
N MET A 46 -2.27 -0.84 8.94
CA MET A 46 -2.14 -0.03 10.16
C MET A 46 -3.40 -0.14 11.02
N PRO A 47 -3.30 0.03 12.35
CA PRO A 47 -4.46 0.10 13.22
C PRO A 47 -5.40 1.22 12.77
N VAL A 48 -6.61 0.86 12.32
CA VAL A 48 -7.61 1.80 11.81
C VAL A 48 -9.01 1.22 11.98
N THR A 49 -9.98 2.07 12.34
CA THR A 49 -11.40 1.70 12.36
C THR A 49 -12.04 1.89 10.98
N ASN A 50 -13.27 1.37 10.78
CA ASN A 50 -13.99 1.53 9.51
C ASN A 50 -14.26 3.00 9.17
N ASP A 51 -14.61 3.81 10.18
CA ASP A 51 -14.92 5.23 10.02
C ASP A 51 -13.68 6.04 9.65
N GLU A 52 -12.53 5.72 10.26
CA GLU A 52 -11.26 6.41 10.01
C GLU A 52 -10.59 5.99 8.70
N ARG A 53 -10.90 4.79 8.17
CA ARG A 53 -10.21 4.24 6.99
C ARG A 53 -10.28 5.18 5.79
N ARG A 54 -11.46 5.75 5.53
CA ARG A 54 -11.65 6.69 4.41
C ARG A 54 -10.80 7.93 4.61
N GLU A 55 -10.78 8.49 5.82
CA GLU A 55 -10.01 9.68 6.16
C GLU A 55 -8.50 9.42 6.04
N LYS A 56 -8.01 8.30 6.62
CA LYS A 56 -6.60 7.91 6.54
C LYS A 56 -6.15 7.70 5.10
N ARG A 57 -6.97 7.03 4.27
CA ARG A 57 -6.69 6.87 2.84
C ARG A 57 -6.55 8.22 2.13
N VAL A 58 -7.45 9.16 2.39
CA VAL A 58 -7.37 10.52 1.81
C VAL A 58 -6.10 11.24 2.27
N LYS A 59 -5.78 11.19 3.57
CA LYS A 59 -4.56 11.80 4.12
C LYS A 59 -3.29 11.19 3.54
N ILE A 60 -3.23 9.87 3.38
CA ILE A 60 -2.08 9.19 2.76
C ILE A 60 -1.98 9.60 1.29
N ARG A 61 -3.07 9.54 0.52
CA ARG A 61 -3.07 9.96 -0.89
C ARG A 61 -2.59 11.41 -1.05
N ALA A 62 -3.07 12.32 -0.19
CA ALA A 62 -2.64 13.72 -0.17
C ALA A 62 -1.15 13.89 0.19
N ALA A 63 -0.60 13.06 1.08
CA ALA A 63 0.82 13.10 1.44
C ALA A 63 1.76 12.66 0.29
N LEU A 64 1.20 12.05 -0.75
CA LEU A 64 1.93 11.52 -1.91
C LEU A 64 1.59 12.30 -3.20
N ASP A 65 0.76 13.34 -3.14
CA ASP A 65 0.13 13.97 -4.31
C ASP A 65 1.15 14.57 -5.30
N ASP A 66 2.26 15.08 -4.79
CA ASP A 66 3.39 15.64 -5.54
C ASP A 66 4.23 14.59 -6.31
N ILE A 67 4.02 13.29 -6.04
CA ILE A 67 4.65 12.22 -6.81
C ILE A 67 3.80 11.95 -8.06
N SER A 68 4.29 12.39 -9.22
CA SER A 68 3.58 12.38 -10.51
C SER A 68 3.30 11.00 -11.12
N ILE A 69 3.46 9.91 -10.35
CA ILE A 69 3.16 8.55 -10.79
C ILE A 69 1.72 8.21 -10.42
N PRO A 70 0.93 7.64 -11.35
CA PRO A 70 -0.38 7.08 -11.04
C PRO A 70 -0.28 6.04 -9.92
N LYS A 71 -1.11 6.18 -8.90
CA LYS A 71 -0.99 5.42 -7.66
C LYS A 71 -2.34 5.21 -7.01
N ASP A 72 -2.55 4.01 -6.50
CA ASP A 72 -3.71 3.65 -5.70
C ASP A 72 -3.31 3.20 -4.32
N VAL A 73 -3.92 3.82 -3.33
CA VAL A 73 -3.62 3.60 -1.91
C VAL A 73 -4.82 2.93 -1.26
N PHE A 74 -4.57 1.78 -0.68
CA PHE A 74 -5.51 1.02 0.11
C PHE A 74 -5.04 0.99 1.55
N VAL A 75 -6.00 1.06 2.48
CA VAL A 75 -5.73 1.00 3.92
C VAL A 75 -6.56 -0.13 4.51
N ILE A 76 -5.91 -1.01 5.26
CA ILE A 76 -6.54 -2.14 5.93
C ILE A 76 -6.00 -2.28 7.35
N SER A 77 -6.84 -2.73 8.28
CA SER A 77 -6.35 -3.09 9.62
C SER A 77 -5.57 -4.41 9.58
N PRO A 78 -4.58 -4.61 10.48
CA PRO A 78 -3.86 -5.88 10.60
C PRO A 78 -4.81 -7.07 10.78
N ARG A 79 -5.83 -6.91 11.64
CA ARG A 79 -6.86 -7.92 11.89
C ARG A 79 -7.64 -8.28 10.63
N GLU A 80 -8.01 -7.29 9.81
CA GLU A 80 -8.68 -7.57 8.54
C GLU A 80 -7.75 -8.21 7.52
N LEU A 81 -6.45 -7.88 7.52
CA LEU A 81 -5.50 -8.55 6.63
C LEU A 81 -5.36 -10.03 6.99
N GLU A 82 -5.34 -10.38 8.27
CA GLU A 82 -5.35 -11.77 8.72
C GLU A 82 -6.63 -12.51 8.30
N ILE A 83 -7.80 -11.88 8.50
CA ILE A 83 -9.09 -12.49 8.16
C ILE A 83 -9.26 -12.62 6.63
N HIS A 84 -8.98 -11.56 5.88
CA HIS A 84 -9.24 -11.48 4.45
C HIS A 84 -8.10 -12.03 3.59
N GLY A 85 -6.89 -12.20 4.14
CA GLY A 85 -5.73 -12.77 3.44
C GLY A 85 -6.00 -14.16 2.86
N HIS A 86 -6.89 -14.92 3.50
CA HIS A 86 -7.27 -16.26 3.07
C HIS A 86 -8.48 -16.31 2.13
N ILE A 87 -9.17 -15.18 1.91
CA ILE A 87 -10.40 -15.14 1.12
C ILE A 87 -10.09 -14.84 -0.36
N PRO A 88 -10.46 -15.73 -1.30
CA PRO A 88 -10.34 -15.48 -2.73
C PRO A 88 -11.05 -14.20 -3.17
N GLY A 89 -10.36 -13.34 -3.93
CA GLY A 89 -10.92 -12.10 -4.48
C GLY A 89 -10.75 -10.86 -3.61
N THR A 90 -10.08 -10.96 -2.44
CA THR A 90 -9.79 -9.79 -1.60
C THR A 90 -8.43 -9.17 -1.94
N LEU A 91 -8.30 -7.87 -1.66
CA LEU A 91 -7.02 -7.16 -1.71
C LEU A 91 -5.98 -7.79 -0.76
N GLY A 92 -6.42 -8.31 0.38
CA GLY A 92 -5.56 -8.99 1.34
C GLY A 92 -4.89 -10.23 0.74
N ARG A 93 -5.64 -11.07 0.02
CA ARG A 93 -5.07 -12.25 -0.64
C ARG A 93 -4.13 -11.88 -1.78
N ALA A 94 -4.47 -10.88 -2.59
CA ALA A 94 -3.62 -10.39 -3.67
C ALA A 94 -2.29 -9.86 -3.12
N ALA A 95 -2.33 -9.07 -2.04
CA ALA A 95 -1.15 -8.55 -1.37
C ALA A 95 -0.30 -9.65 -0.68
N GLN A 96 -0.92 -10.68 -0.12
CA GLN A 96 -0.20 -11.81 0.48
C GLN A 96 0.44 -12.74 -0.56
N ARG A 97 -0.24 -12.99 -1.68
CA ARG A 97 0.20 -13.97 -2.68
C ARG A 97 1.19 -13.37 -3.68
N ASP A 98 0.86 -12.20 -4.21
CA ASP A 98 1.56 -11.58 -5.34
C ASP A 98 2.18 -10.23 -4.95
N GLY A 99 2.02 -9.79 -3.69
CA GLY A 99 2.57 -8.55 -3.20
C GLY A 99 4.02 -8.66 -2.72
N LYS A 100 4.73 -7.54 -2.80
CA LYS A 100 6.08 -7.35 -2.27
C LYS A 100 5.99 -6.45 -1.04
N VAL A 101 6.44 -6.97 0.10
CA VAL A 101 6.56 -6.18 1.33
C VAL A 101 7.68 -5.16 1.12
N LEU A 102 7.33 -3.88 1.15
CA LEU A 102 8.29 -2.77 1.03
C LEU A 102 8.74 -2.26 2.39
N TYR A 103 7.89 -2.42 3.40
CA TYR A 103 8.18 -2.09 4.78
C TYR A 103 7.39 -3.01 5.71
N GLU A 104 8.04 -3.45 6.78
CA GLU A 104 7.42 -4.17 7.88
C GLU A 104 8.07 -3.69 9.17
N ARG A 105 7.25 -3.31 10.14
CA ARG A 105 7.73 -2.96 11.48
C ARG A 105 8.19 -4.22 12.17
N THR A 106 9.49 -4.35 12.36
CA THR A 106 10.07 -5.38 13.22
C THR A 106 9.88 -4.96 14.68
N HIS A 107 9.18 -5.78 15.46
CA HIS A 107 9.03 -5.61 16.91
C HIS A 107 10.22 -6.17 17.66
#